data_AF-A0A957N0P2-F1
#
_entry.id   AF-A0A957N0P2-F1
#
_cell.length_a   1.000
_cell.length_b   1.000
_cell.length_c   1.000
_cell.angle_alpha   90.00
_cell.angle_beta   90.00
_cell.angle_gamma   90.00
#
_symmetry.space_group_name_H-M   'P 1'
#
loop_
_entity.id
_entity.type
_entity.pdbx_description
1 polymer ?
#
loop_
_entity_poly.entity_id
_entity_poly.type
_entity_poly.pdbx_seq_one_letter_code
_entity_poly.pdbx_strand_id
1 'polypeptide(L)'
;MQIQLLVNGTDHAIEVHPGELLRTALRRLRYFSVKHGDETGESGADAVLLTRTPDDPHSYRLVNSGVMLAAQADGAAIVTAEGLSSPRDHDLHPLQEQFVTCGAIQCGFCTPAQLLAAKQLLD
;
A
#
# COMPACT_ATOMS: atom_id res chain seq x y z
N MET A 1 -0.49 7.16 -20.63
CA MET A 1 -1.34 8.24 -20.08
C MET A 1 -0.73 8.71 -18.78
N GLN A 2 -0.84 9.99 -18.45
CA GLN A 2 -0.28 10.55 -17.22
C GLN A 2 -1.33 10.49 -16.10
N ILE A 3 -0.94 10.04 -14.91
CA ILE A 3 -1.76 10.04 -13.71
C ILE A 3 -1.01 10.67 -12.54
N GLN A 4 -1.75 11.12 -11.52
CA GLN A 4 -1.24 11.67 -10.27
C GLN A 4 -1.55 10.74 -9.11
N LEU A 5 -0.57 10.44 -8.27
CA LEU A 5 -0.73 9.63 -7.06
C LEU A 5 -0.07 10.33 -5.87
N LEU A 6 -0.72 10.34 -4.72
CA LEU A 6 -0.11 10.73 -3.45
C LEU A 6 0.28 9.47 -2.68
N VAL A 7 1.53 9.02 -2.76
CA VAL A 7 1.97 7.76 -2.14
C VAL A 7 2.80 8.05 -0.90
N ASN A 8 2.33 7.60 0.27
CA ASN A 8 2.94 7.87 1.58
C ASN A 8 3.22 9.37 1.80
N GLY A 9 2.30 10.24 1.37
CA GLY A 9 2.45 11.70 1.48
C GLY A 9 3.41 12.33 0.46
N THR A 10 3.92 11.57 -0.51
CA THR A 10 4.76 12.08 -1.61
C THR A 10 3.98 12.09 -2.92
N ASP A 11 3.98 13.22 -3.62
CA ASP A 11 3.34 13.34 -4.94
C ASP A 11 4.16 12.63 -6.03
N HIS A 12 3.46 11.87 -6.87
CA HIS A 12 4.01 11.17 -8.03
C HIS A 12 3.17 11.45 -9.27
N ALA A 13 3.78 12.15 -10.24
CA ALA A 13 3.25 12.27 -11.59
C ALA A 13 3.90 11.18 -12.46
N ILE A 14 3.15 10.15 -12.86
CA ILE A 14 3.70 9.01 -13.61
C ILE A 14 2.97 8.75 -14.92
N GLU A 15 3.73 8.29 -15.92
CA GLU A 15 3.17 7.75 -17.14
C GLU A 15 2.95 6.24 -17.02
N VAL A 16 1.71 5.83 -17.29
CA VAL A 16 1.26 4.43 -17.24
C VAL A 16 0.66 3.98 -18.56
N HIS A 17 0.79 2.69 -18.85
CA HIS A 17 0.02 2.06 -19.94
C HIS A 17 -1.44 1.83 -19.51
N PRO A 18 -2.43 1.87 -20.41
CA PRO A 18 -3.84 1.67 -20.05
C PRO A 18 -4.13 0.35 -19.33
N GLY A 19 -3.37 -0.70 -19.62
CA GLY A 19 -3.46 -2.02 -18.97
C GLY A 19 -2.47 -2.24 -17.81
N GLU A 20 -1.72 -1.21 -17.39
CA GLU A 20 -0.77 -1.35 -16.29
C GLU A 20 -1.50 -1.48 -14.95
N LEU A 21 -1.18 -2.54 -14.20
CA LEU A 21 -1.70 -2.77 -12.86
C LEU A 21 -1.09 -1.79 -11.86
N LEU A 22 -1.86 -1.39 -10.85
CA LEU A 22 -1.41 -0.47 -9.80
C LEU A 22 -0.18 -1.02 -9.06
N ARG A 23 -0.16 -2.32 -8.75
CA ARG A 23 1.02 -3.00 -8.19
C ARG A 23 2.29 -2.75 -9.01
N THR A 24 2.18 -2.88 -10.33
CA THR A 24 3.32 -2.73 -11.25
C THR A 24 3.84 -1.29 -11.23
N ALA A 25 2.93 -0.31 -11.26
CA ALA A 25 3.26 1.11 -11.17
C ALA A 25 3.94 1.45 -9.82
N LEU A 26 3.38 0.99 -8.70
CA LEU A 26 3.95 1.21 -7.35
C LEU A 26 5.34 0.59 -7.19
N ARG A 27 5.55 -0.62 -7.74
CA ARG A 27 6.87 -1.28 -7.69
C ARG A 27 7.91 -0.59 -8.59
N ARG A 28 7.51 0.00 -9.73
CA ARG A 28 8.40 0.88 -10.53
C ARG A 28 8.85 2.11 -9.74
N LEU A 29 7.97 2.63 -8.89
CA LEU A 29 8.26 3.70 -7.94
C LEU A 29 9.05 3.22 -6.69
N ARG A 30 9.47 1.95 -6.67
CA ARG A 30 10.26 1.32 -5.60
C ARG A 30 9.54 1.07 -4.28
N TYR A 31 8.20 1.12 -4.27
CA TYR A 31 7.40 0.64 -3.14
C TYR A 31 7.33 -0.89 -3.16
N PHE A 32 8.42 -1.53 -2.73
CA PHE A 32 8.62 -2.97 -2.83
C PHE A 32 7.92 -3.76 -1.72
N SER A 33 7.35 -3.11 -0.70
CA SER A 33 6.47 -3.79 0.26
C SER A 33 5.24 -4.38 -0.42
N VAL A 34 4.80 -3.77 -1.53
CA VAL A 34 3.71 -4.28 -2.36
C VAL A 34 4.23 -5.52 -3.11
N LYS A 35 3.81 -6.70 -2.67
CA LYS A 35 4.27 -7.98 -3.22
C LYS A 35 3.44 -8.40 -4.42
N HIS A 36 3.82 -9.51 -5.04
CA HIS A 36 2.97 -10.23 -5.97
C HIS A 36 2.72 -11.60 -5.34
N GLY A 37 1.47 -11.85 -4.94
CA GLY A 37 1.05 -13.14 -4.39
C GLY A 37 0.32 -13.99 -5.42
N ASP A 38 -0.46 -13.35 -6.29
CA ASP A 38 -1.25 -13.96 -7.37
C ASP A 38 -1.67 -12.92 -8.43
N GLU A 39 -2.52 -13.36 -9.34
CA GLU A 39 -3.18 -12.57 -10.39
C GLU A 39 -4.71 -12.40 -10.18
N THR A 40 -5.29 -13.01 -9.14
CA THR A 40 -6.73 -13.09 -8.90
C THR A 40 -7.22 -12.20 -7.77
N GLY A 41 -6.32 -11.68 -6.92
CA GLY A 41 -6.61 -10.88 -5.75
C GLY A 41 -7.00 -11.69 -4.51
N GLU A 42 -6.70 -13.00 -4.47
CA GLU A 42 -7.14 -13.90 -3.40
C GLU A 42 -6.20 -13.92 -2.20
N SER A 43 -4.89 -13.79 -2.43
CA SER A 43 -3.85 -13.80 -1.37
C SER A 43 -3.78 -12.51 -0.57
N GLY A 44 -4.16 -11.38 -1.18
CA GLY A 44 -4.06 -10.04 -0.58
C GLY A 44 -2.63 -9.54 -0.36
N ALA A 45 -1.58 -10.25 -0.82
CA ALA A 45 -0.19 -9.89 -0.53
C ALA A 45 0.25 -8.55 -1.16
N ASP A 46 -0.52 -8.05 -2.12
CA ASP A 46 -0.29 -6.79 -2.82
C ASP A 46 -1.21 -5.66 -2.36
N ALA A 47 -1.89 -5.85 -1.23
CA ALA A 47 -2.83 -4.88 -0.72
C ALA A 47 -2.16 -3.55 -0.34
N VAL A 48 -2.85 -2.46 -0.63
CA VAL A 48 -2.52 -1.09 -0.20
C VAL A 48 -3.76 -0.43 0.39
N LEU A 49 -3.58 0.61 1.21
CA LEU A 49 -4.71 1.47 1.58
C LEU A 49 -4.84 2.56 0.52
N LEU A 50 -6.07 2.79 0.07
CA LEU A 50 -6.38 3.79 -0.95
C LEU A 50 -7.56 4.65 -0.49
N THR A 51 -7.47 5.96 -0.74
CA THR A 51 -8.60 6.89 -0.59
C THR A 51 -8.56 7.99 -1.66
N ARG A 52 -9.68 8.67 -1.83
CA ARG A 52 -9.79 9.92 -2.60
C ARG A 52 -10.05 11.14 -1.71
N THR A 53 -10.17 10.95 -0.41
CA THR A 53 -10.44 11.98 0.61
C THR A 53 -9.44 11.83 1.75
N PRO A 54 -8.15 12.14 1.54
CA PRO A 54 -7.07 11.88 2.51
C PRO A 54 -7.25 12.62 3.84
N ASP A 55 -8.06 13.69 3.87
CA ASP A 55 -8.40 14.43 5.09
C ASP A 55 -9.33 13.65 6.03
N ASP A 56 -10.00 12.61 5.54
CA ASP A 56 -10.82 11.69 6.35
C ASP A 56 -10.07 10.37 6.58
N PRO A 57 -9.53 10.12 7.79
CA PRO A 57 -8.79 8.89 8.08
C PRO A 57 -9.64 7.62 7.96
N HIS A 58 -10.97 7.72 8.15
CA HIS A 58 -11.88 6.58 8.05
C HIS A 58 -12.28 6.26 6.60
N SER A 59 -11.82 7.04 5.63
CA SER A 59 -12.14 6.84 4.20
C SER A 59 -11.21 5.84 3.50
N TYR A 60 -10.08 5.49 4.13
CA TYR A 60 -9.12 4.55 3.56
C TYR A 60 -9.72 3.15 3.44
N ARG A 61 -9.47 2.51 2.29
CA ARG A 61 -9.91 1.14 2.00
C ARG A 61 -8.74 0.32 1.49
N LEU A 62 -8.67 -0.91 1.95
CA LEU A 62 -7.71 -1.93 1.59
C LEU A 62 -8.13 -2.47 0.23
N VAL A 63 -7.23 -2.33 -0.73
CA VAL A 63 -7.47 -2.70 -2.12
C VAL A 63 -6.32 -3.57 -2.61
N ASN A 64 -6.64 -4.62 -3.36
CA ASN A 64 -5.65 -5.46 -4.03
C ASN A 64 -5.12 -4.74 -5.27
N SER A 65 -3.88 -4.29 -5.20
CA SER A 65 -3.29 -3.46 -6.26
C SER A 65 -2.97 -4.25 -7.54
N GLY A 66 -2.94 -5.58 -7.47
CA GLY A 66 -2.69 -6.45 -8.63
C GLY A 66 -3.89 -6.73 -9.51
N VAL A 67 -5.09 -6.37 -9.06
CA VAL A 67 -6.33 -6.49 -9.85
C VAL A 67 -6.98 -5.13 -10.13
N MET A 68 -6.30 -4.05 -9.77
CA MET A 68 -6.68 -2.67 -10.06
C MET A 68 -5.77 -2.09 -11.13
N LEU A 69 -6.31 -1.39 -12.12
CA LEU A 69 -5.51 -0.65 -13.10
C LEU A 69 -4.93 0.61 -12.44
N ALA A 70 -3.68 0.94 -12.75
CA ALA A 70 -3.06 2.18 -12.26
C ALA A 70 -3.87 3.41 -12.67
N ALA A 71 -4.46 3.39 -13.87
CA ALA A 71 -5.34 4.46 -14.35
C ALA A 71 -6.57 4.70 -13.45
N GLN A 72 -7.09 3.69 -12.76
CA GLN A 72 -8.22 3.84 -11.83
C GLN A 72 -7.82 4.54 -10.53
N ALA A 73 -6.53 4.58 -10.22
CA ALA A 73 -5.99 5.22 -9.02
C ALA A 73 -5.62 6.69 -9.25
N ASP A 74 -5.85 7.25 -10.44
CA ASP A 74 -5.55 8.65 -10.73
C ASP A 74 -6.25 9.59 -9.73
N GLY A 75 -5.46 10.48 -9.12
CA GLY A 75 -5.85 11.40 -8.06
C GLY A 75 -6.05 10.77 -6.68
N ALA A 76 -5.70 9.50 -6.47
CA ALA A 76 -5.85 8.83 -5.18
C ALA A 76 -4.62 9.02 -4.27
N ALA A 77 -4.88 9.00 -2.96
CA ALA A 77 -3.86 8.85 -1.93
C ALA A 77 -3.70 7.37 -1.57
N ILE A 78 -2.46 6.92 -1.48
CA ILE A 78 -2.09 5.52 -1.24
C ILE A 78 -1.14 5.45 -0.05
N VAL A 79 -1.40 4.50 0.86
CA VAL A 79 -0.48 4.13 1.93
C VAL A 79 -0.01 2.70 1.71
N THR A 80 1.31 2.54 1.64
CA THR A 80 2.04 1.26 1.58
C THR A 80 2.67 0.98 2.95
N ALA A 81 3.26 -0.20 3.15
CA ALA A 81 3.81 -0.54 4.47
C ALA A 81 5.02 0.34 4.86
N GLU A 82 5.77 0.83 3.87
CA GLU A 82 6.83 1.82 4.09
C GLU A 82 6.30 3.13 4.69
N GLY A 83 5.02 3.45 4.44
CA GLY A 83 4.36 4.67 4.95
C GLY A 83 3.94 4.60 6.41
N LEU A 84 4.09 3.45 7.07
CA LEU A 84 3.76 3.29 8.49
C LEU A 84 4.86 3.83 9.42
N SER A 85 6.11 3.86 8.95
CA SER A 85 7.26 4.26 9.77
C SER A 85 7.58 5.75 9.56
N SER A 86 7.96 6.45 10.64
CA SER A 86 8.45 7.84 10.54
C SER A 86 9.86 7.84 9.92
N PRO A 87 10.09 8.57 8.81
CA PRO A 87 11.44 8.70 8.24
C PRO A 87 12.43 9.41 9.16
N ARG A 88 11.94 10.16 10.16
CA ARG A 88 12.79 11.01 11.02
C ARG A 88 13.36 10.24 12.22
N ASP A 89 12.61 9.27 12.72
CA ASP A 89 12.89 8.68 14.04
C ASP A 89 13.30 7.21 13.95
N HIS A 90 13.21 6.58 12.77
CA HIS A 90 13.37 5.13 12.59
C HIS A 90 12.43 4.29 13.47
N ASP A 91 11.43 4.92 14.09
CA ASP A 91 10.49 4.26 14.97
C ASP A 91 9.51 3.41 14.18
N LEU A 92 9.33 2.19 14.68
CA LEU A 92 8.29 1.29 14.21
C LEU A 92 6.93 1.86 14.59
N HIS A 93 5.97 1.77 13.67
CA HIS A 93 4.57 1.95 14.03
C HIS A 93 4.20 0.95 15.13
N PRO A 94 3.31 1.28 16.09
CA PRO A 94 2.89 0.34 17.12
C PRO A 94 2.44 -1.02 16.56
N LEU A 95 1.76 -1.04 15.41
CA LEU A 95 1.43 -2.29 14.69
C LEU A 95 2.68 -3.09 14.26
N GLN A 96 3.70 -2.45 13.70
CA GLN A 96 4.93 -3.12 13.30
C GLN A 96 5.64 -3.72 14.53
N GLU A 97 5.73 -2.97 15.63
CA GLU A 97 6.33 -3.44 16.88
C GLU A 97 5.58 -4.64 17.48
N GLN A 98 4.24 -4.60 17.49
CA GLN A 98 3.43 -5.70 18.02
C GLN A 98 3.51 -6.96 17.14
N PHE A 99 3.59 -6.82 15.82
CA PHE A 99 3.79 -7.98 14.94
C PHE A 99 5.13 -8.68 15.21
N VAL A 100 6.19 -7.92 15.49
CA VAL A 100 7.49 -8.47 15.89
C VAL A 100 7.38 -9.15 17.26
N THR A 101 6.85 -8.44 18.25
CA THR A 101 6.82 -8.88 19.65
C THR A 101 5.97 -10.14 19.84
N CYS A 102 4.85 -10.25 19.12
CA CYS A 102 3.95 -11.41 19.18
C CYS A 102 4.43 -12.60 18.35
N GLY A 103 5.57 -12.49 17.64
CA GLY A 103 6.07 -13.55 16.77
C GLY A 103 5.17 -13.82 15.56
N ALA A 104 4.43 -12.81 15.09
CA ALA A 104 3.51 -12.94 13.95
C ALA A 104 4.24 -13.08 12.59
N ILE A 105 5.53 -12.77 12.56
CA ILE A 105 6.36 -12.76 11.35
C ILE A 105 7.16 -14.06 11.26
N GLN A 106 6.91 -14.86 10.21
CA GLN A 106 7.73 -16.02 9.85
C GLN A 106 8.58 -15.72 8.62
N CYS A 107 8.09 -16.04 7.41
CA CYS A 107 8.79 -15.71 6.16
C CYS A 107 8.73 -14.21 5.81
N GLY A 108 7.81 -13.47 6.43
CA GLY A 108 7.64 -12.02 6.26
C GLY A 108 7.01 -11.56 4.95
N PHE A 109 6.68 -12.47 4.02
CA PHE A 109 6.20 -12.09 2.69
C PHE A 109 4.84 -11.37 2.73
N CYS A 110 3.89 -11.88 3.51
CA CYS A 110 2.54 -11.32 3.63
C CYS A 110 2.42 -10.21 4.69
N THR A 111 3.42 -10.06 5.56
CA THR A 111 3.40 -9.13 6.69
C THR A 111 3.09 -7.67 6.28
N PRO A 112 3.64 -7.11 5.18
CA PRO A 112 3.29 -5.76 4.76
C PRO A 112 1.79 -5.53 4.57
N ALA A 113 1.11 -6.44 3.87
CA ALA A 113 -0.32 -6.34 3.62
C ALA A 113 -1.15 -6.56 4.91
N GLN A 114 -0.72 -7.48 5.77
CA GLN A 114 -1.38 -7.72 7.06
C GLN A 114 -1.33 -6.48 7.98
N LEU A 115 -0.22 -5.74 7.98
CA LEU A 115 -0.10 -4.49 8.72
C LEU A 115 -1.11 -3.44 8.24
N LEU A 116 -1.29 -3.31 6.93
CA LEU A 116 -2.25 -2.37 6.34
C LEU A 116 -3.69 -2.80 6.60
N ALA A 117 -3.99 -4.10 6.54
CA ALA A 117 -5.30 -4.63 6.91
C ALA A 117 -5.64 -4.35 8.38
N ALA A 118 -4.68 -4.55 9.29
CA ALA A 118 -4.84 -4.22 10.70
C ALA A 118 -5.03 -2.71 10.91
N LYS A 119 -4.29 -1.87 10.17
CA LYS A 119 -4.42 -0.41 10.24
C LYS A 119 -5.83 0.05 9.85
N GLN A 120 -6.36 -0.40 8.70
CA GLN A 120 -7.74 -0.04 8.33
C GLN A 120 -8.76 -0.46 9.39
N LEU A 121 -8.57 -1.63 10.01
CA LEU A 121 -9.52 -2.10 11.02
C LEU A 121 -9.53 -1.22 12.28
N LEU A 122 -8.39 -0.60 12.61
CA LEU A 122 -8.21 0.18 13.83
C LEU A 122 -8.45 1.68 13.66
N ASP A 123 -8.30 2.20 12.44
CA ASP A 123 -8.60 3.59 12.08
C ASP A 123 -10.08 3.76 11.74
#